data_AF-A0A0L6VJ81-F1
#
_entry.id   AF-A0A0L6VJ81-F1
#
_cell.length_a   1.000
_cell.length_b   1.000
_cell.length_c   1.000
_cell.angle_alpha   90.00
_cell.angle_beta   90.00
_cell.angle_gamma   90.00
#
_symmetry.space_group_name_H-M   'P 1'
#
loop_
_entity.id
_entity.type
_entity.pdbx_description
1 polymer ?
#
loop_
_entity_poly.entity_id
_entity_poly.type
_entity_poly.pdbx_seq_one_letter_code
_entity_poly.pdbx_strand_id
1 'polypeptide(L)'
;MIADQKSLPILTGSNFISWKIHIKGYCMQHGLSKYLKSTTPPLDPKLKDKYEDKLLKLAGILHQTMGDTNYQRFVSSKNEENPANIWSKLMNYYESTLVQNQSIVFQDFISFTYRKDISNFLDDLDACLSKMAAIGLVIGMLGDLSDSLAAEIILHKIPDNHAAIKAVLHGCRPLTVDVIKEALENKRQEASLSVSALAPTIKQETAYKAANNWPTCKPRWHKPVTKHLIEECWQVKRKQMRSTPAAQPAVESAHDGASDSSIQTTAGAFISIKHALLAGVAQGENHCFLDSGSHHMFRDRYHSSESRTFL
;
A
#
# COMPACT_ATOMS: atom_id res chain seq x y z
N MET A 1 32.66 18.59 -28.03
CA MET A 1 32.11 18.41 -26.66
C MET A 1 30.72 19.02 -26.68
N ILE A 2 29.60 18.39 -26.34
CA ILE A 2 29.23 17.14 -25.67
C ILE A 2 27.84 16.78 -26.25
N ALA A 3 27.61 15.52 -26.59
CA ALA A 3 26.27 14.96 -26.64
C ALA A 3 26.35 13.62 -25.90
N ASP A 4 26.06 13.72 -24.60
CA ASP A 4 25.77 12.69 -23.61
C ASP A 4 25.61 11.25 -24.16
N GLN A 5 26.73 10.58 -24.42
CA GLN A 5 26.72 9.15 -24.72
C GLN A 5 26.62 8.43 -23.38
N LYS A 6 25.42 8.40 -22.79
CA LYS A 6 25.15 7.56 -21.61
C LYS A 6 25.66 6.17 -21.91
N SER A 7 26.75 5.78 -21.25
CA SER A 7 27.33 4.46 -21.36
C SER A 7 26.25 3.43 -21.09
N LEU A 8 26.13 2.42 -21.96
CA LEU A 8 25.22 1.32 -21.70
C LEU A 8 25.56 0.68 -20.35
N PRO A 9 24.57 0.25 -19.57
CA PRO A 9 24.82 -0.35 -18.26
C PRO A 9 25.62 -1.64 -18.40
N ILE A 10 26.49 -1.91 -17.42
CA ILE A 10 27.13 -3.21 -17.27
C ILE A 10 26.20 -4.15 -16.52
N LEU A 11 26.02 -5.37 -17.04
CA LEU A 11 25.20 -6.40 -16.42
C LEU A 11 25.85 -6.89 -15.12
N THR A 12 25.06 -6.87 -14.06
CA THR A 12 25.38 -7.42 -12.75
C THR A 12 24.31 -8.45 -12.36
N GLY A 13 24.50 -9.12 -11.21
CA GLY A 13 23.50 -10.06 -10.69
C GLY A 13 22.13 -9.43 -10.42
N SER A 14 22.06 -8.13 -10.14
CA SER A 14 20.85 -7.47 -9.60
C SER A 14 20.14 -6.52 -10.57
N ASN A 15 20.75 -6.22 -11.73
CA ASN A 15 20.25 -5.22 -12.67
C ASN A 15 19.76 -5.78 -14.02
N PHE A 16 19.70 -7.11 -14.17
CA PHE A 16 19.42 -7.78 -15.44
C PHE A 16 18.19 -7.24 -16.19
N ILE A 17 17.07 -7.00 -15.51
CA ILE A 17 15.84 -6.50 -16.14
C ILE A 17 16.08 -5.12 -16.77
N SER A 18 16.67 -4.19 -16.01
CA SER A 18 17.00 -2.84 -16.50
C SER A 18 18.02 -2.92 -17.64
N TRP A 19 19.08 -3.71 -17.46
CA TRP A 19 20.08 -3.95 -18.49
C TRP A 19 19.47 -4.45 -19.79
N LYS A 20 18.60 -5.47 -19.73
CA LYS A 20 17.91 -6.06 -20.88
C LYS A 20 17.08 -5.00 -21.63
N ILE A 21 16.37 -4.13 -20.91
CA ILE A 21 15.59 -3.02 -21.50
C ILE A 21 16.51 -2.06 -22.26
N HIS A 22 17.62 -1.63 -21.64
CA HIS A 22 18.57 -0.72 -22.25
C HIS A 22 19.23 -1.30 -23.51
N ILE A 23 19.68 -2.55 -23.47
CA ILE A 23 20.29 -3.21 -24.64
C ILE A 23 19.28 -3.38 -25.76
N LYS A 24 18.03 -3.80 -25.46
CA LYS A 24 16.98 -3.89 -26.48
C LYS A 24 16.68 -2.53 -27.12
N GLY A 25 16.53 -1.48 -26.32
CA GLY A 25 16.28 -0.13 -26.80
C GLY A 25 17.40 0.37 -27.71
N TYR A 26 18.66 0.16 -27.30
CA TYR A 26 19.83 0.48 -28.11
C TYR A 26 19.84 -0.30 -29.43
N CYS A 27 19.58 -1.60 -29.38
CA CYS A 27 19.50 -2.42 -30.59
C CYS A 27 18.40 -1.97 -31.54
N MET A 28 17.24 -1.53 -31.03
CA MET A 28 16.16 -0.97 -31.85
C MET A 28 16.61 0.31 -32.55
N GLN A 29 17.23 1.25 -31.83
CA GLN A 29 17.73 2.51 -32.38
C GLN A 29 18.77 2.32 -33.50
N HIS A 30 19.57 1.24 -33.43
CA HIS A 30 20.64 0.97 -34.39
C HIS A 30 20.30 -0.10 -35.44
N GLY A 31 19.04 -0.55 -35.51
CA GLY A 31 18.59 -1.57 -36.45
C GLY A 31 19.25 -2.95 -36.25
N LEU A 32 19.61 -3.26 -35.00
CA LEU A 32 20.26 -4.50 -34.57
C LEU A 32 19.29 -5.49 -33.93
N SER A 33 18.09 -5.07 -33.55
CA SER A 33 17.14 -5.86 -32.74
C SER A 33 16.83 -7.26 -33.30
N LYS A 34 16.73 -7.39 -34.63
CA LYS A 34 16.46 -8.68 -35.30
C LYS A 34 17.58 -9.72 -35.13
N TYR A 35 18.82 -9.28 -34.89
CA TYR A 35 19.99 -10.15 -34.75
C TYR A 35 20.20 -10.66 -33.32
N LEU A 36 19.36 -10.24 -32.36
CA LEU A 36 19.28 -10.86 -31.02
C LEU A 36 18.68 -12.27 -31.07
N LYS A 37 18.08 -12.64 -32.21
CA LYS A 37 17.58 -13.98 -32.51
C LYS A 37 18.38 -14.54 -33.69
N SER A 38 18.38 -15.86 -33.82
CA SER A 38 19.03 -16.51 -34.97
C SER A 38 18.37 -16.06 -36.27
N THR A 39 19.19 -15.61 -37.22
CA THR A 39 18.76 -15.14 -38.54
C THR A 39 19.49 -15.92 -39.63
N THR A 40 18.85 -16.06 -40.79
CA THR A 40 19.49 -16.67 -41.95
C THR A 40 20.38 -15.65 -42.67
N PRO A 41 21.64 -16.01 -43.01
CA PRO A 41 22.50 -15.14 -43.81
C PRO A 41 21.90 -14.88 -45.20
N PRO A 42 22.02 -13.65 -45.74
CA PRO A 42 21.66 -13.35 -47.13
C PRO A 42 22.50 -14.16 -48.13
N LEU A 43 21.90 -14.50 -49.27
CA LEU A 43 22.59 -15.17 -50.40
C LEU A 43 23.48 -14.21 -51.21
N ASP A 44 23.08 -12.94 -51.30
CA ASP A 44 23.86 -11.91 -52.00
C ASP A 44 25.14 -11.57 -51.23
N PRO A 45 26.34 -11.63 -51.85
CA PRO A 45 27.60 -11.39 -51.18
C PRO A 45 27.70 -10.00 -50.49
N LYS A 46 27.22 -8.93 -51.12
CA LYS A 46 27.29 -7.58 -50.54
C LYS A 46 26.34 -7.42 -49.35
N LEU A 47 25.21 -8.11 -49.38
CA LEU A 47 24.28 -8.16 -48.24
C LEU A 47 24.81 -9.06 -47.13
N LYS A 48 25.60 -10.08 -47.47
CA LYS A 48 26.26 -10.97 -46.50
C LYS A 48 27.34 -10.22 -45.70
N ASP A 49 28.20 -9.43 -46.34
CA ASP A 49 29.21 -8.63 -45.63
C ASP A 49 28.55 -7.67 -44.62
N LYS A 50 27.51 -6.94 -45.07
CA LYS A 50 26.73 -6.05 -44.19
C LYS A 50 26.02 -6.80 -43.06
N TYR A 51 25.64 -8.06 -43.30
CA TYR A 51 25.01 -8.91 -42.31
C TYR A 51 26.03 -9.32 -41.23
N GLU A 52 27.23 -9.74 -41.63
CA GLU A 52 28.32 -10.13 -40.72
C GLU A 52 28.78 -8.93 -39.88
N ASP A 53 28.91 -7.74 -40.49
CA ASP A 53 29.19 -6.48 -39.77
C ASP A 53 28.16 -6.20 -38.66
N LYS A 54 26.87 -6.47 -38.93
CA LYS A 54 25.80 -6.27 -37.95
C LYS A 54 25.88 -7.28 -36.81
N LEU A 55 26.26 -8.53 -37.09
CA LEU A 55 26.48 -9.55 -36.07
C LEU A 55 27.67 -9.18 -35.18
N LEU A 56 28.82 -8.84 -35.78
CA LEU A 56 30.02 -8.43 -35.06
C LEU A 56 29.78 -7.19 -34.21
N LYS A 57 29.09 -6.18 -34.76
CA LYS A 57 28.71 -4.99 -33.99
C LYS A 57 27.87 -5.34 -32.77
N LEU A 58 26.88 -6.22 -32.93
CA LEU A 58 26.03 -6.65 -31.82
C LEU A 58 26.80 -7.49 -30.79
N ALA A 59 27.66 -8.41 -31.23
CA ALA A 59 28.54 -9.18 -30.35
C ALA A 59 29.44 -8.27 -29.52
N GLY A 60 30.06 -7.26 -30.16
CA GLY A 60 30.88 -6.25 -29.47
C GLY A 60 30.10 -5.47 -28.41
N ILE A 61 28.86 -5.06 -28.71
CA ILE A 61 27.98 -4.41 -27.72
C ILE A 61 27.73 -5.34 -26.53
N LEU A 62 27.42 -6.62 -26.78
CA LEU A 62 27.19 -7.58 -25.70
C LEU A 62 28.45 -7.80 -24.86
N HIS A 63 29.63 -7.93 -25.48
CA HIS A 63 30.90 -8.10 -24.76
C HIS A 63 31.18 -6.91 -23.84
N GLN A 64 30.97 -5.69 -24.32
CA GLN A 64 31.19 -4.47 -23.55
C GLN A 64 30.21 -4.28 -22.40
N THR A 65 29.04 -4.93 -22.46
CA THR A 65 27.94 -4.64 -21.52
C THR A 65 27.59 -5.81 -20.61
N MET A 66 28.09 -7.03 -20.85
CA MET A 66 27.75 -8.19 -20.01
C MET A 66 28.61 -8.29 -18.73
N GLY A 67 29.77 -7.64 -18.70
CA GLY A 67 30.74 -7.73 -17.60
C GLY A 67 31.53 -9.05 -17.57
N ASP A 68 32.69 -9.03 -16.93
CA ASP A 68 33.71 -10.10 -17.02
C ASP A 68 33.19 -11.47 -16.53
N THR A 69 32.46 -11.49 -15.42
CA THR A 69 31.91 -12.74 -14.85
C THR A 69 30.96 -13.44 -15.83
N ASN A 70 30.10 -12.67 -16.50
CA ASN A 70 29.17 -13.23 -17.48
C ASN A 70 29.88 -13.57 -18.78
N TYR A 71 30.87 -12.78 -19.19
CA TYR A 71 31.70 -13.07 -20.35
C TYR A 71 32.36 -14.44 -20.22
N GLN A 72 33.07 -14.68 -19.12
CA GLN A 72 33.74 -15.96 -18.85
C GLN A 72 32.76 -17.14 -18.78
N ARG A 73 31.52 -16.89 -18.36
CA ARG A 73 30.49 -17.94 -18.22
C ARG A 73 29.79 -18.28 -19.53
N PHE A 74 29.51 -17.30 -20.39
CA PHE A 74 28.60 -17.47 -21.53
C PHE A 74 29.26 -17.37 -22.90
N VAL A 75 30.44 -16.75 -22.98
CA VAL A 75 31.22 -16.59 -24.21
C VAL A 75 32.28 -17.69 -24.33
N SER A 76 32.42 -18.24 -25.52
CA SER A 76 33.45 -19.19 -25.91
C SER A 76 33.87 -18.95 -27.35
N SER A 77 34.98 -19.54 -27.78
CA SER A 77 35.47 -19.45 -29.16
C SER A 77 34.47 -19.93 -30.22
N LYS A 78 33.42 -20.68 -29.82
CA LYS A 78 32.37 -21.15 -30.74
C LYS A 78 31.23 -20.15 -30.93
N ASN A 79 31.07 -19.18 -30.04
CA ASN A 79 29.91 -18.28 -30.04
C ASN A 79 30.25 -16.80 -29.89
N GLU A 80 31.53 -16.42 -29.77
CA GLU A 80 31.98 -15.04 -29.55
C GLU A 80 31.53 -14.06 -30.65
N GLU A 81 31.32 -14.55 -31.88
CA GLU A 81 30.77 -13.76 -33.00
C GLU A 81 29.28 -14.02 -33.25
N ASN A 82 28.64 -14.84 -32.41
CA ASN A 82 27.22 -15.19 -32.54
C ASN A 82 26.39 -14.52 -31.43
N PRO A 83 25.95 -13.27 -31.64
CA PRO A 83 25.22 -12.51 -30.62
C PRO A 83 23.89 -13.15 -30.24
N ALA A 84 23.22 -13.85 -31.15
CA ALA A 84 21.97 -14.54 -30.86
C ALA A 84 22.17 -15.69 -29.84
N ASN A 85 23.27 -16.44 -29.97
CA ASN A 85 23.61 -17.50 -29.02
C ASN A 85 23.97 -16.94 -27.65
N ILE A 86 24.80 -15.88 -27.60
CA ILE A 86 25.17 -15.17 -26.37
C ILE A 86 23.91 -14.63 -25.68
N TRP A 87 23.07 -13.91 -26.42
CA TRP A 87 21.83 -13.34 -25.91
C TRP A 87 20.91 -14.42 -25.33
N SER A 88 20.71 -15.52 -26.06
CA SER A 88 19.89 -16.65 -25.60
C SER A 88 20.40 -17.24 -24.29
N LYS A 89 21.73 -17.46 -24.14
CA LYS A 89 22.32 -17.95 -22.89
C LYS A 89 22.07 -17.00 -21.71
N LEU A 90 22.23 -15.69 -21.92
CA LEU A 90 21.95 -14.67 -20.90
C LEU A 90 20.48 -14.68 -20.49
N MET A 91 19.55 -14.69 -21.47
CA MET A 91 18.12 -14.75 -21.17
C MET A 91 17.78 -16.03 -20.41
N ASN A 92 18.27 -17.19 -20.86
CA ASN A 92 17.98 -18.48 -20.21
C ASN A 92 18.52 -18.57 -18.79
N TYR A 93 19.64 -17.89 -18.48
CA TYR A 93 20.21 -17.88 -17.15
C TYR A 93 19.45 -16.95 -16.20
N TYR A 94 19.19 -15.71 -16.62
CA TYR A 94 18.60 -14.69 -15.74
C TYR A 94 17.07 -14.72 -15.72
N GLU A 95 16.43 -15.19 -16.79
CA GLU A 95 14.98 -15.44 -16.87
C GLU A 95 14.65 -16.91 -16.58
N SER A 96 15.62 -17.67 -16.09
CA SER A 96 15.38 -19.04 -15.68
C SER A 96 14.37 -19.05 -14.54
N THR A 97 13.30 -19.82 -14.69
CA THR A 97 12.41 -20.19 -13.58
C THR A 97 13.02 -21.31 -12.74
N LEU A 98 14.30 -21.65 -12.94
CA LEU A 98 15.01 -22.63 -12.12
C LEU A 98 15.00 -22.20 -10.65
N VAL A 99 14.82 -23.19 -9.77
CA VAL A 99 14.74 -23.02 -8.31
C VAL A 99 15.91 -22.19 -7.75
N GLN A 100 17.12 -22.30 -8.32
CA GLN A 100 18.27 -21.50 -7.89
C GLN A 100 18.07 -20.00 -8.13
N ASN A 101 17.57 -19.60 -9.31
CA ASN A 101 17.30 -18.20 -9.62
C ASN A 101 16.12 -17.69 -8.79
N GLN A 102 15.11 -18.54 -8.60
CA GLN A 102 14.00 -18.26 -7.70
C GLN A 102 14.46 -18.01 -6.27
N SER A 103 15.36 -18.83 -5.76
CA SER A 103 15.97 -18.66 -4.44
C SER A 103 16.70 -17.33 -4.32
N ILE A 104 17.54 -16.95 -5.29
CA ILE A 104 18.28 -15.67 -5.25
C ILE A 104 17.32 -14.47 -5.21
N VAL A 105 16.32 -14.43 -6.09
CA VAL A 105 15.36 -13.32 -6.13
C VAL A 105 14.48 -13.30 -4.88
N PHE A 106 14.13 -14.45 -4.32
CA PHE A 106 13.45 -14.52 -3.03
C PHE A 106 14.34 -14.03 -1.88
N GLN A 107 15.64 -14.33 -1.90
CA GLN A 107 16.61 -13.79 -0.95
C GLN A 107 16.71 -12.26 -1.06
N ASP A 108 16.68 -11.70 -2.27
CA ASP A 108 16.59 -10.25 -2.47
C ASP A 108 15.29 -9.67 -1.88
N PHE A 109 14.15 -10.36 -2.06
CA PHE A 109 12.88 -9.95 -1.46
C PHE A 109 12.89 -9.97 0.06
N ILE A 110 13.47 -10.99 0.71
CA ILE A 110 13.53 -11.01 2.18
C ILE A 110 14.58 -10.04 2.73
N SER A 111 15.59 -9.66 1.95
CA SER A 111 16.69 -8.79 2.40
C SER A 111 16.50 -7.30 2.12
N PHE A 112 15.64 -6.89 1.17
CA PHE A 112 15.43 -5.45 0.95
C PHE A 112 14.85 -4.76 2.20
N THR A 113 15.26 -3.53 2.45
CA THR A 113 14.92 -2.78 3.66
C THR A 113 14.26 -1.43 3.35
N TYR A 114 13.54 -0.89 4.33
CA TYR A 114 13.05 0.48 4.26
C TYR A 114 14.22 1.47 4.31
N ARG A 115 14.34 2.35 3.31
CA ARG A 115 15.51 3.23 3.16
C ARG A 115 15.28 4.67 3.59
N LYS A 116 14.25 5.32 3.06
CA LYS A 116 14.12 6.78 3.16
C LYS A 116 12.72 7.22 3.55
N ASP A 117 11.77 7.01 2.64
CA ASP A 117 10.38 7.39 2.82
C ASP A 117 9.46 6.31 2.22
N ILE A 118 8.17 6.45 2.50
CA ILE A 118 7.14 5.50 2.05
C ILE A 118 7.12 5.40 0.53
N SER A 119 7.39 6.49 -0.21
CA SER A 119 7.39 6.45 -1.67
C SER A 119 8.51 5.57 -2.20
N ASN A 120 9.75 5.78 -1.73
CA ASN A 120 10.87 4.93 -2.13
C ASN A 120 10.65 3.47 -1.72
N PHE A 121 10.06 3.22 -0.55
CA PHE A 121 9.73 1.86 -0.13
C PHE A 121 8.70 1.19 -1.03
N LEU A 122 7.65 1.91 -1.46
CA LEU A 122 6.65 1.39 -2.39
C LEU A 122 7.25 1.12 -3.77
N ASP A 123 8.10 2.00 -4.29
CA ASP A 123 8.81 1.80 -5.56
C ASP A 123 9.72 0.57 -5.51
N ASP A 124 10.47 0.41 -4.41
CA ASP A 124 11.35 -0.74 -4.18
C ASP A 124 10.55 -2.03 -4.05
N LEU A 125 9.42 -2.00 -3.33
CA LEU A 125 8.50 -3.11 -3.19
C LEU A 125 7.96 -3.54 -4.55
N ASP A 126 7.46 -2.61 -5.37
CA ASP A 126 6.95 -2.90 -6.72
C ASP A 126 8.02 -3.49 -7.64
N ALA A 127 9.25 -2.99 -7.56
CA ALA A 127 10.37 -3.55 -8.29
C ALA A 127 10.69 -4.99 -7.85
N CYS A 128 10.68 -5.27 -6.55
CA CYS A 128 10.89 -6.62 -6.01
C CYS A 128 9.78 -7.59 -6.42
N LEU A 129 8.52 -7.18 -6.29
CA LEU A 129 7.36 -7.99 -6.69
C LEU A 129 7.39 -8.31 -8.19
N SER A 130 7.74 -7.31 -9.02
CA SER A 130 7.89 -7.49 -10.47
C SER A 130 9.02 -8.47 -10.81
N LYS A 131 10.14 -8.43 -10.09
CA LYS A 131 11.25 -9.38 -10.27
C LYS A 131 10.84 -10.80 -9.89
N MET A 132 10.11 -10.98 -8.79
CA MET A 132 9.58 -12.29 -8.38
C MET A 132 8.59 -12.85 -9.41
N ALA A 133 7.67 -12.03 -9.90
CA ALA A 133 6.73 -12.47 -10.93
C ALA A 133 7.44 -12.89 -12.22
N ALA A 134 8.50 -12.19 -12.62
CA ALA A 134 9.26 -12.48 -13.85
C ALA A 134 9.97 -13.85 -13.87
N ILE A 135 10.24 -14.43 -12.70
CA ILE A 135 10.86 -15.77 -12.54
C ILE A 135 9.84 -16.85 -12.13
N GLY A 136 8.55 -16.52 -12.18
CA GLY A 136 7.45 -17.43 -11.85
C GLY A 136 7.20 -17.63 -10.36
N LEU A 137 7.62 -16.70 -9.49
CA LEU A 137 7.17 -16.65 -8.09
C LEU A 137 6.02 -15.66 -7.98
N VAL A 138 4.79 -16.13 -8.23
CA VAL A 138 3.61 -15.26 -8.21
C VAL A 138 2.92 -15.37 -6.86
N ILE A 139 2.83 -14.25 -6.15
CA ILE A 139 2.21 -14.21 -4.84
C ILE A 139 0.73 -14.60 -4.93
N GLY A 140 0.28 -15.49 -4.04
CA GLY A 140 -1.12 -15.93 -3.96
C GLY A 140 -1.50 -17.05 -4.93
N MET A 141 -0.57 -17.51 -5.77
CA MET A 141 -0.80 -18.70 -6.61
C MET A 141 -0.55 -19.99 -5.83
N LEU A 142 -1.32 -21.04 -6.14
CA LEU A 142 -1.21 -22.34 -5.48
C LEU A 142 0.17 -22.98 -5.79
N GLY A 143 0.98 -23.18 -4.75
CA GLY A 143 2.33 -23.74 -4.86
C GLY A 143 3.47 -22.72 -4.72
N ASP A 144 3.15 -21.42 -4.75
CA ASP A 144 4.10 -20.31 -4.57
C ASP A 144 3.97 -19.69 -3.16
N LEU A 145 4.60 -18.52 -2.95
CA LEU A 145 4.49 -17.74 -1.73
C LEU A 145 3.05 -17.26 -1.51
N SER A 146 2.46 -17.63 -0.37
CA SER A 146 1.11 -17.15 -0.03
C SER A 146 1.11 -15.64 0.20
N ASP A 147 0.04 -14.99 -0.25
CA ASP A 147 -0.15 -13.53 -0.14
C ASP A 147 -0.09 -13.05 1.31
N SER A 148 -0.71 -13.79 2.23
CA SER A 148 -0.65 -13.47 3.66
C SER A 148 0.77 -13.56 4.23
N LEU A 149 1.57 -14.54 3.81
CA LEU A 149 2.95 -14.66 4.29
C LEU A 149 3.84 -13.56 3.71
N ALA A 150 3.68 -13.26 2.43
CA ALA A 150 4.36 -12.14 1.79
C ALA A 150 4.03 -10.82 2.50
N ALA A 151 2.76 -10.62 2.83
CA ALA A 151 2.28 -9.43 3.53
C ALA A 151 2.89 -9.32 4.94
N GLU A 152 2.97 -10.40 5.71
CA GLU A 152 3.64 -10.40 7.02
C GLU A 152 5.15 -10.08 6.90
N ILE A 153 5.84 -10.61 5.88
CA ILE A 153 7.25 -10.27 5.59
C ILE A 153 7.39 -8.77 5.30
N ILE A 154 6.49 -8.20 4.49
CA ILE A 154 6.51 -6.77 4.15
C ILE A 154 6.22 -5.91 5.39
N LEU A 155 5.23 -6.29 6.20
CA LEU A 155 4.88 -5.59 7.43
C LEU A 155 6.07 -5.52 8.40
N HIS A 156 6.87 -6.59 8.49
CA HIS A 156 8.07 -6.61 9.33
C HIS A 156 9.16 -5.63 8.85
N LYS A 157 9.18 -5.30 7.55
CA LYS A 157 10.15 -4.34 6.98
C LYS A 157 9.78 -2.87 7.25
N ILE A 158 8.55 -2.60 7.70
CA ILE A 158 8.11 -1.24 8.04
C ILE A 158 8.74 -0.85 9.40
N PRO A 159 9.50 0.26 9.46
CA PRO A 159 10.17 0.69 10.68
C PRO A 159 9.19 1.21 11.75
N ASP A 160 9.63 1.21 13.01
CA ASP A 160 8.77 1.54 14.16
C ASP A 160 8.40 3.03 14.24
N ASN A 161 9.09 3.91 13.51
CA ASN A 161 8.64 5.29 13.31
C ASN A 161 7.29 5.38 12.53
N HIS A 162 6.84 4.25 11.97
CA HIS A 162 5.52 4.07 11.38
C HIS A 162 4.63 3.15 12.25
N ALA A 163 4.81 3.14 13.57
CA ALA A 163 4.04 2.30 14.51
C ALA A 163 2.52 2.40 14.35
N ALA A 164 1.99 3.60 14.07
CA ALA A 164 0.54 3.80 13.92
C ALA A 164 -0.04 2.97 12.75
N ILE A 165 0.61 2.98 11.59
CA ILE A 165 0.16 2.18 10.45
C ILE A 165 0.42 0.68 10.66
N LYS A 166 1.52 0.30 11.33
CA LYS A 166 1.76 -1.10 11.72
C LYS A 166 0.64 -1.63 12.62
N ALA A 167 0.20 -0.85 13.60
CA ALA A 167 -0.87 -1.24 14.51
C ALA A 167 -2.20 -1.48 13.77
N VAL A 168 -2.54 -0.61 12.81
CA VAL A 168 -3.71 -0.81 11.93
C VAL A 168 -3.57 -2.09 11.12
N LEU A 169 -2.41 -2.30 10.47
CA LEU A 169 -2.16 -3.48 9.64
C LEU A 169 -2.15 -4.80 10.43
N HIS A 170 -1.69 -4.79 11.69
CA HIS A 170 -1.80 -5.96 12.57
C HIS A 170 -3.26 -6.36 12.87
N GLY A 171 -4.19 -5.40 12.85
CA GLY A 171 -5.62 -5.65 13.02
C GLY A 171 -6.34 -6.10 11.73
N CYS A 172 -5.76 -5.90 10.55
CA CYS A 172 -6.35 -6.28 9.28
C CYS A 172 -6.22 -7.78 9.02
N ARG A 173 -7.34 -8.50 8.88
CA ARG A 173 -7.37 -9.91 8.50
C ARG A 173 -8.49 -10.15 7.46
N PRO A 174 -8.21 -10.78 6.30
CA PRO A 174 -6.89 -11.27 5.88
C PRO A 174 -5.93 -10.13 5.55
N LEU A 175 -4.66 -10.30 5.92
CA LEU A 175 -3.59 -9.38 5.52
C LEU A 175 -3.11 -9.80 4.14
N THR A 176 -3.09 -8.87 3.19
CA THR A 176 -2.60 -9.08 1.82
C THR A 176 -1.61 -8.00 1.45
N VAL A 177 -0.80 -8.24 0.41
CA VAL A 177 0.13 -7.25 -0.13
C VAL A 177 -0.62 -5.96 -0.52
N ASP A 178 -1.79 -6.10 -1.15
CA ASP A 178 -2.60 -4.95 -1.58
C ASP A 178 -3.09 -4.10 -0.40
N VAL A 179 -3.54 -4.73 0.70
CA VAL A 179 -3.96 -4.00 1.91
C VAL A 179 -2.81 -3.19 2.50
N ILE A 180 -1.59 -3.72 2.51
CA ILE A 180 -0.41 -3.00 2.98
C ILE A 180 -0.09 -1.82 2.06
N LYS A 181 -0.11 -2.04 0.75
CA LYS A 181 0.17 -0.99 -0.24
C LYS A 181 -0.85 0.14 -0.14
N GLU A 182 -2.14 -0.18 -0.04
CA GLU A 182 -3.21 0.80 0.14
C GLU A 182 -3.03 1.63 1.42
N ALA A 183 -2.75 0.98 2.55
CA ALA A 183 -2.53 1.69 3.81
C ALA A 183 -1.33 2.65 3.73
N LEU A 184 -0.22 2.18 3.15
CA LEU A 184 0.99 2.99 2.97
C LEU A 184 0.74 4.16 2.01
N GLU A 185 -0.01 3.93 0.93
CA GLU A 185 -0.39 4.95 -0.04
C GLU A 185 -1.24 6.06 0.61
N ASN A 186 -2.24 5.67 1.40
CA ASN A 186 -3.04 6.61 2.18
C ASN A 186 -2.15 7.44 3.11
N LYS A 187 -1.16 6.80 3.75
CA LYS A 187 -0.21 7.48 4.63
C LYS A 187 0.68 8.48 3.88
N ARG A 188 1.10 8.15 2.65
CA ARG A 188 1.86 9.02 1.76
C ARG A 188 1.06 10.27 1.38
N GLN A 189 -0.24 10.11 1.12
CA GLN A 189 -1.14 11.21 0.78
C GLN A 189 -1.40 12.15 1.96
N GLU A 190 -1.60 11.62 3.17
CA GLU A 190 -1.71 12.44 4.40
C GLU A 190 -0.50 13.35 4.59
N ALA A 191 0.71 12.82 4.40
CA ALA A 191 1.95 13.60 4.52
C ALA A 191 2.07 14.68 3.43
N SER A 192 1.50 14.44 2.24
CA SER A 192 1.48 15.43 1.15
C SER A 192 0.48 16.55 1.42
N LEU A 193 -0.67 16.22 2.01
CA LEU A 193 -1.70 17.19 2.39
C LEU A 193 -1.27 18.06 3.59
N SER A 194 -0.50 17.50 4.53
CA SER A 194 0.02 18.27 5.68
C SER A 194 1.09 19.29 5.29
N VAL A 195 1.82 19.06 4.19
CA VAL A 195 2.82 20.00 3.64
C VAL A 195 2.17 21.07 2.74
N SER A 196 1.06 20.74 2.08
CA SER A 196 0.34 21.66 1.18
C SER A 196 -0.71 22.53 1.88
N ALA A 197 -1.13 22.16 3.09
CA ALA A 197 -2.04 22.96 3.88
C ALA A 197 -1.31 24.12 4.57
N LEU A 198 -1.47 25.35 4.03
CA LEU A 198 -1.78 26.49 4.90
C LEU A 198 -2.98 26.03 5.73
N ALA A 199 -2.72 25.63 6.98
CA ALA A 199 -3.69 24.98 7.84
C ALA A 199 -5.04 25.70 7.75
N PRO A 200 -6.13 25.05 7.31
CA PRO A 200 -7.43 25.61 7.51
C PRO A 200 -7.62 25.65 9.02
N THR A 201 -7.64 26.86 9.57
CA THR A 201 -8.05 27.07 10.95
C THR A 201 -9.51 26.65 11.02
N ILE A 202 -9.76 25.38 11.34
CA ILE A 202 -11.06 24.96 11.83
C ILE A 202 -11.21 25.69 13.16
N LYS A 203 -11.88 26.85 13.11
CA LYS A 203 -12.42 27.47 14.32
C LYS A 203 -13.43 26.49 14.86
N GLN A 204 -12.97 25.62 15.77
CA GLN A 204 -13.85 24.87 16.64
C GLN A 204 -14.47 25.91 17.58
N GLU A 205 -15.52 26.57 17.11
CA GLU A 205 -16.31 27.47 17.92
C GLU A 205 -16.97 26.60 18.98
N THR A 206 -16.35 26.57 20.16
CA THR A 206 -16.86 25.84 21.31
C THR A 206 -18.20 26.49 21.65
N ALA A 207 -19.29 25.76 21.42
CA ALA A 207 -20.67 26.19 21.68
C ALA A 207 -20.91 26.68 23.13
N TYR A 208 -19.95 26.50 24.04
CA TYR A 208 -19.97 26.94 25.42
C TYR A 208 -19.73 28.45 25.64
N LYS A 209 -19.23 29.22 24.66
CA LYS A 209 -19.04 30.68 24.85
C LYS A 209 -20.25 31.55 24.53
N ALA A 210 -21.30 31.01 23.89
CA ALA A 210 -22.55 31.74 23.64
C ALA A 210 -23.49 31.78 24.87
N ALA A 211 -23.22 31.00 25.93
CA ALA A 211 -24.12 30.85 27.06
C ALA A 211 -24.08 32.00 28.09
N ASN A 212 -23.05 32.86 28.08
CA ASN A 212 -22.84 33.82 29.18
C ASN A 212 -23.53 35.18 28.99
N ASN A 213 -24.10 35.47 27.82
CA ASN A 213 -24.73 36.77 27.54
C ASN A 213 -26.26 36.73 27.46
N TRP A 214 -26.89 35.56 27.69
CA TRP A 214 -28.34 35.50 27.71
C TRP A 214 -28.90 35.90 29.08
N PRO A 215 -29.87 36.83 29.13
CA PRO A 215 -30.50 37.21 30.38
C PRO A 215 -31.12 35.96 31.01
N THR A 216 -30.66 35.61 32.20
CA THR A 216 -31.14 34.47 32.99
C THR A 216 -31.98 34.97 34.17
N CYS A 217 -33.05 34.25 34.47
CA CYS A 217 -33.90 34.51 35.64
C CYS A 217 -33.20 33.99 36.90
N LYS A 218 -33.31 34.72 38.00
CA LYS A 218 -32.83 34.28 39.32
C LYS A 218 -33.92 33.49 40.04
N PRO A 219 -33.58 32.64 41.03
CA PRO A 219 -34.57 31.97 41.84
C PRO A 219 -35.61 32.96 42.40
N ARG A 220 -36.90 32.68 42.20
CA ARG A 220 -38.05 33.53 42.60
C ARG A 220 -38.17 34.88 41.89
N TRP A 221 -37.39 35.17 40.85
CA TRP A 221 -37.46 36.43 40.13
C TRP A 221 -37.34 36.25 38.62
N HIS A 222 -38.39 36.61 37.90
CA HIS A 222 -38.42 36.60 36.44
C HIS A 222 -37.85 37.91 35.88
N LYS A 223 -36.92 37.79 34.92
CA LYS A 223 -36.38 38.95 34.19
C LYS A 223 -37.17 39.12 32.89
N PRO A 224 -37.85 40.26 32.66
CA PRO A 224 -38.72 40.47 31.49
C PRO A 224 -37.99 40.41 30.13
N VAL A 225 -36.66 40.52 30.13
CA VAL A 225 -35.81 40.48 28.92
C VAL A 225 -35.52 39.04 28.47
N THR A 226 -36.07 38.04 29.16
CA THR A 226 -35.92 36.63 28.77
C THR A 226 -36.97 36.23 27.72
N LYS A 227 -36.70 35.17 26.96
CA LYS A 227 -37.58 34.70 25.87
C LYS A 227 -38.81 33.90 26.33
N HIS A 228 -39.05 33.79 27.63
CA HIS A 228 -40.17 33.02 28.19
C HIS A 228 -41.08 33.94 29.01
N LEU A 229 -42.36 33.60 29.15
CA LEU A 229 -43.29 34.34 29.99
C LEU A 229 -43.06 34.03 31.48
N ILE A 230 -43.51 34.90 32.38
CA ILE A 230 -43.39 34.68 33.84
C ILE A 230 -44.04 33.38 34.29
N GLU A 231 -45.13 32.98 33.64
CA GLU A 231 -45.89 31.75 33.87
C GLU A 231 -45.12 30.48 33.49
N GLU A 232 -44.15 30.60 32.59
CA GLU A 232 -43.31 29.51 32.09
C GLU A 232 -41.94 29.51 32.79
N CYS A 233 -41.69 30.49 33.68
CA CYS A 233 -40.41 30.65 34.35
C CYS A 233 -40.16 29.55 35.39
N TRP A 234 -39.26 28.64 35.05
CA TRP A 234 -38.88 27.51 35.90
C TRP A 234 -38.34 27.94 37.28
N GLN A 235 -37.67 29.10 37.33
CA GLN A 235 -37.11 29.66 38.57
C GLN A 235 -38.17 30.23 39.53
N VAL A 236 -39.36 30.58 39.02
CA VAL A 236 -40.51 31.01 39.83
C VAL A 236 -41.29 29.80 40.31
N LYS A 237 -41.50 28.80 39.46
CA LYS A 237 -42.24 27.55 39.78
C LYS A 237 -41.55 26.66 40.84
N ARG A 238 -40.23 26.79 41.01
CA ARG A 238 -39.45 26.03 42.01
C ARG A 238 -39.94 26.16 43.47
N LYS A 239 -40.78 27.15 43.79
CA LYS A 239 -41.34 27.34 45.15
C LYS A 239 -42.56 26.46 45.47
N GLN A 240 -43.08 25.67 44.52
CA GLN A 240 -44.29 24.84 44.73
C GLN A 240 -44.04 23.35 45.03
N MET A 241 -42.80 22.84 44.91
CA MET A 241 -42.47 21.50 45.40
C MET A 241 -42.01 21.57 46.85
N ARG A 242 -42.87 21.11 47.76
CA ARG A 242 -42.58 20.93 49.19
C ARG A 242 -41.40 19.98 49.38
N SER A 243 -40.64 20.32 50.41
CA SER A 243 -39.56 19.58 51.06
C SER A 243 -39.83 18.10 51.30
N THR A 244 -38.89 17.24 50.86
CA THR A 244 -38.72 15.85 51.33
C THR A 244 -37.50 15.81 52.26
N PRO A 245 -37.49 15.03 53.37
CA PRO A 245 -36.43 15.09 54.37
C PRO A 245 -35.09 14.53 53.88
N ALA A 246 -34.02 15.04 54.49
CA ALA A 246 -32.62 14.75 54.21
C ALA A 246 -32.28 13.24 54.24
N ALA A 247 -31.59 12.77 53.20
CA ALA A 247 -30.85 11.52 53.22
C ALA A 247 -29.51 11.74 53.96
N GLN A 248 -29.18 10.81 54.85
CA GLN A 248 -27.97 10.82 55.67
C GLN A 248 -26.69 10.64 54.83
N PRO A 249 -25.54 11.18 55.28
CA PRO A 249 -24.28 11.10 54.54
C PRO A 249 -23.68 9.69 54.61
N ALA A 250 -23.17 9.23 53.46
CA ALA A 250 -22.33 8.05 53.37
C ALA A 250 -20.95 8.35 53.97
N VAL A 251 -20.47 7.40 54.77
CA VAL A 251 -19.21 7.40 55.49
C VAL A 251 -18.02 7.56 54.53
N GLU A 252 -17.14 8.52 54.83
CA GLU A 252 -15.81 8.66 54.25
C GLU A 252 -14.92 7.47 54.66
N SER A 253 -14.35 6.79 53.68
CA SER A 253 -13.11 6.03 53.86
C SER A 253 -12.02 6.74 53.06
N ALA A 254 -11.13 7.40 53.78
CA ALA A 254 -9.93 8.04 53.27
C ALA A 254 -8.95 7.00 52.72
N HIS A 255 -8.38 7.29 51.55
CA HIS A 255 -7.03 6.89 51.21
C HIS A 255 -6.34 8.06 50.54
N ASP A 256 -5.41 8.66 51.29
CA ASP A 256 -4.43 9.62 50.85
C ASP A 256 -3.40 8.98 49.92
N GLY A 257 -2.84 9.79 49.01
CA GLY A 257 -1.43 9.63 48.63
C GLY A 257 -1.10 9.73 47.15
N ALA A 258 -1.13 10.95 46.62
CA ALA A 258 -0.15 11.55 45.70
C ALA A 258 0.32 10.79 44.43
N SER A 259 -0.02 11.35 43.26
CA SER A 259 1.01 11.69 42.26
C SER A 259 0.51 12.76 41.30
N ASP A 260 1.26 13.86 41.25
CA ASP A 260 1.10 15.02 40.38
C ASP A 260 1.65 14.68 38.98
N SER A 261 0.84 14.81 37.92
CA SER A 261 1.35 15.17 36.59
C SER A 261 0.22 15.51 35.61
N SER A 262 0.12 16.81 35.33
CA SER A 262 -0.24 17.44 34.05
C SER A 262 -0.74 16.50 32.93
N ILE A 263 -2.05 16.47 32.71
CA ILE A 263 -2.62 15.98 31.45
C ILE A 263 -2.46 17.09 30.40
N GLN A 264 -1.42 16.99 29.57
CA GLN A 264 -1.40 17.66 28.28
C GLN A 264 -2.36 16.93 27.34
N THR A 265 -3.43 17.63 26.95
CA THR A 265 -4.38 17.16 25.94
C THR A 265 -3.76 17.29 24.55
N THR A 266 -3.37 16.17 23.95
CA THR A 266 -3.14 16.09 22.50
C THR A 266 -4.26 15.30 21.86
N ALA A 267 -4.85 15.93 20.83
CA ALA A 267 -6.04 15.51 20.13
C ALA A 267 -5.91 14.14 19.46
N GLY A 268 -6.91 13.30 19.65
CA GLY A 268 -7.04 11.99 19.00
C GLY A 268 -8.31 11.27 19.43
N ALA A 269 -9.46 11.95 19.46
CA ALA A 269 -10.73 11.35 19.80
C ALA A 269 -11.47 10.93 18.53
N PHE A 270 -11.37 9.66 18.13
CA PHE A 270 -12.47 8.86 17.56
C PHE A 270 -12.11 7.37 17.70
N ILE A 271 -12.61 6.72 18.75
CA ILE A 271 -12.72 5.26 18.81
C ILE A 271 -14.17 4.95 19.16
N SER A 272 -14.95 4.52 18.16
CA SER A 272 -16.22 3.86 18.40
C SER A 272 -15.94 2.43 18.84
N ILE A 273 -16.01 2.20 20.16
CA ILE A 273 -15.87 0.87 20.75
C ILE A 273 -17.18 0.09 20.53
N LYS A 274 -17.16 -0.95 19.70
CA LYS A 274 -18.13 -2.05 19.80
C LYS A 274 -17.60 -3.07 20.82
N HIS A 275 -18.14 -3.02 22.03
CA HIS A 275 -18.03 -4.12 23.00
C HIS A 275 -19.37 -4.86 23.01
N ALA A 276 -19.38 -6.09 22.49
CA ALA A 276 -20.39 -7.09 22.85
C ALA A 276 -19.88 -8.47 22.46
N LEU A 277 -19.04 -9.06 23.30
CA LEU A 277 -18.86 -10.51 23.44
C LEU A 277 -18.06 -10.73 24.72
N LEU A 278 -18.76 -10.98 25.83
CA LEU A 278 -18.37 -11.86 26.95
C LEU A 278 -19.38 -11.72 28.10
N ALA A 279 -20.54 -12.35 27.90
CA ALA A 279 -21.44 -12.92 28.91
C ALA A 279 -22.43 -13.75 28.09
N GLY A 280 -22.74 -15.01 28.33
CA GLY A 280 -22.34 -16.00 29.30
C GLY A 280 -23.01 -17.29 28.84
N VAL A 281 -22.38 -18.43 29.13
CA VAL A 281 -22.90 -19.77 28.88
C VAL A 281 -24.26 -19.94 29.59
N ALA A 282 -25.32 -20.30 28.87
CA ALA A 282 -26.29 -21.37 29.23
C ALA A 282 -27.56 -21.33 28.35
N GLN A 283 -27.85 -22.48 27.74
CA GLN A 283 -29.15 -23.09 27.37
C GLN A 283 -30.38 -22.23 27.01
N GLY A 284 -31.03 -22.61 25.90
CA GLY A 284 -32.49 -22.77 25.85
C GLY A 284 -33.26 -21.82 24.93
N GLU A 285 -33.69 -22.37 23.78
CA GLU A 285 -34.94 -22.10 23.05
C GLU A 285 -35.36 -20.68 22.56
N ASN A 286 -35.73 -20.71 21.26
CA ASN A 286 -36.71 -19.89 20.54
C ASN A 286 -36.39 -18.44 20.11
N HIS A 287 -36.05 -18.36 18.81
CA HIS A 287 -36.62 -17.48 17.77
C HIS A 287 -37.09 -16.06 18.13
N CYS A 288 -36.59 -15.07 17.37
CA CYS A 288 -37.45 -14.22 16.53
C CYS A 288 -36.62 -13.49 15.45
N PHE A 289 -37.00 -13.71 14.19
CA PHE A 289 -36.56 -12.98 12.99
C PHE A 289 -37.09 -11.54 12.99
N LEU A 290 -36.32 -10.61 12.45
CA LEU A 290 -36.86 -9.43 11.76
C LEU A 290 -36.10 -9.24 10.45
N ASP A 291 -36.69 -9.79 9.40
CA ASP A 291 -36.47 -9.44 8.00
C ASP A 291 -37.28 -8.18 7.68
N SER A 292 -36.65 -7.21 7.03
CA SER A 292 -37.30 -6.31 6.08
C SER A 292 -36.22 -5.50 5.34
N GLY A 293 -35.88 -6.02 4.16
CA GLY A 293 -35.05 -5.36 3.16
C GLY A 293 -35.65 -4.04 2.65
N SER A 294 -34.77 -3.13 2.24
CA SER A 294 -35.13 -1.92 1.50
C SER A 294 -34.65 -2.04 0.06
N HIS A 295 -35.64 -2.09 -0.83
CA HIS A 295 -35.53 -1.95 -2.28
C HIS A 295 -34.89 -0.63 -2.69
N HIS A 296 -33.85 -0.68 -3.53
CA HIS A 296 -33.65 0.29 -4.62
C HIS A 296 -33.00 -0.40 -5.82
N MET A 297 -33.76 -0.56 -6.91
CA MET A 297 -33.29 -0.96 -8.25
C MET A 297 -33.43 0.21 -9.22
N PHE A 298 -32.36 0.46 -9.99
CA PHE A 298 -32.35 1.04 -11.35
C PHE A 298 -31.18 0.33 -12.07
N ARG A 299 -31.22 -0.05 -13.36
CA ARG A 299 -32.23 -0.13 -14.42
C ARG A 299 -31.67 -1.06 -15.51
N ASP A 300 -32.58 -1.67 -16.27
CA ASP A 300 -32.39 -2.54 -17.44
C ASP A 300 -31.24 -2.19 -18.40
N ARG A 301 -30.67 -3.24 -19.02
CA ARG A 301 -30.85 -3.43 -20.48
C ARG A 301 -30.52 -4.85 -20.96
N TYR A 302 -31.48 -5.36 -21.73
CA TYR A 302 -31.43 -6.53 -22.61
C TYR A 302 -30.18 -6.61 -23.50
N HIS A 303 -29.62 -7.81 -23.65
CA HIS A 303 -29.34 -8.37 -24.97
C HIS A 303 -29.37 -9.91 -24.95
N SER A 304 -29.81 -10.44 -26.08
CA SER A 304 -30.41 -11.74 -26.30
C SER A 304 -29.44 -12.81 -26.80
N SER A 305 -29.89 -14.04 -26.61
CA SER A 305 -29.75 -15.23 -27.46
C SER A 305 -28.37 -15.83 -27.65
N GLU A 306 -28.17 -16.85 -26.82
CA GLU A 306 -27.44 -18.08 -27.06
C GLU A 306 -27.86 -18.75 -28.39
N SER A 307 -26.89 -19.27 -29.14
CA SER A 307 -27.08 -20.33 -30.12
C SER A 307 -25.84 -21.21 -30.11
N ARG A 308 -25.93 -22.31 -29.37
CA ARG A 308 -25.04 -23.46 -29.43
C ARG A 308 -25.69 -24.50 -30.33
N THR A 309 -25.00 -24.88 -31.40
CA THR A 309 -25.17 -26.20 -32.01
C THR A 309 -23.88 -26.56 -32.73
N PHE A 310 -23.31 -27.71 -32.37
CA PHE A 310 -23.01 -28.85 -33.25
C PHE A 310 -21.79 -29.64 -32.77
N LEU A 311 -22.04 -30.96 -32.68
CA LEU A 311 -21.14 -32.11 -32.84
C LEU A 311 -20.05 -32.33 -31.78
#